data_AF-C5KKW1-F1
#
_entry.id   AF-C5KKW1-F1
#
_cell.length_a   1.000
_cell.length_b   1.000
_cell.length_c   1.000
_cell.angle_alpha   90.00
_cell.angle_beta   90.00
_cell.angle_gamma   90.00
#
_symmetry.space_group_name_H-M   'P 1'
#
loop_
_entity.id
_entity.type
_entity.pdbx_description
1 polymer ?
#
loop_
_entity_poly.entity_id
_entity_poly.type
_entity_poly.pdbx_seq_one_letter_code
_entity_poly.pdbx_strand_id
1 'polypeptide(L)'
;MATEDPCTEMCSAVSGCADSKYGSYCKYWEAPSVCFGLIKRNDGSIGFEPTDPNCVGETLACGGIQATNKPTSTTNRATTAN
;
A
#
# COMPACT_ATOMS: atom_id res chain seq x y z
N MET A 1 18.74 2.03 11.70
CA MET A 1 18.43 2.78 10.45
C MET A 1 17.23 2.10 9.84
N ALA A 2 16.21 2.88 9.53
CA ALA A 2 14.82 2.65 9.92
C ALA A 2 14.23 1.32 9.43
N THR A 3 13.30 0.79 10.20
CA THR A 3 12.33 -0.20 9.73
C THR A 3 11.52 0.53 8.65
N GLU A 4 12.00 0.53 7.40
CA GLU A 4 11.41 1.29 6.30
C GLU A 4 10.00 0.69 6.05
N ASP A 5 8.97 1.28 6.68
CA ASP A 5 7.59 0.90 6.41
C ASP A 5 7.38 1.00 4.89
N PRO A 6 6.80 -0.02 4.24
CA PRO A 6 6.68 -0.03 2.78
C PRO A 6 5.82 1.14 2.28
N CYS A 7 4.93 1.68 3.12
CA CYS A 7 4.20 2.91 2.84
C CYS A 7 5.10 4.16 2.82
N THR A 8 6.09 4.24 3.70
CA THR A 8 7.05 5.35 3.73
C THR A 8 7.96 5.33 2.51
N GLU A 9 8.40 4.14 2.10
CA GLU A 9 9.18 3.98 0.86
C GLU A 9 8.34 4.39 -0.37
N MET A 10 7.10 3.89 -0.47
CA MET A 10 6.18 4.27 -1.55
C MET A 10 5.83 5.75 -1.53
N CYS A 11 5.71 6.36 -0.36
CA CYS A 11 5.48 7.78 -0.19
C CYS A 11 6.60 8.61 -0.84
N SER A 12 7.85 8.15 -0.69
CA SER A 12 9.03 8.79 -1.28
C SER A 12 8.97 8.79 -2.82
N ALA A 13 8.30 7.81 -3.42
CA ALA A 13 8.09 7.70 -4.86
C ALA A 13 6.86 8.49 -5.37
N VAL A 14 5.99 8.98 -4.48
CA VAL A 14 4.79 9.74 -4.83
C VAL A 14 5.05 11.20 -4.51
N SER A 15 5.14 12.07 -5.52
CA SER A 15 5.47 13.49 -5.35
C SER A 15 4.54 14.20 -4.36
N GLY A 16 3.23 13.88 -4.36
CA GLY A 16 2.28 14.43 -3.38
C GLY A 16 2.52 13.97 -1.94
N CYS A 17 3.17 12.83 -1.72
CA CYS A 17 3.46 12.28 -0.40
C CYS A 17 4.86 12.66 0.08
N ALA A 18 5.87 12.59 -0.80
CA ALA A 18 7.25 12.97 -0.50
C ALA A 18 7.39 14.45 -0.12
N ASP A 19 6.67 15.33 -0.83
CA ASP A 19 6.65 16.77 -0.55
C ASP A 19 5.63 17.15 0.53
N SER A 20 4.85 16.18 1.03
CA SER A 20 3.84 16.41 2.06
C SER A 20 4.42 16.42 3.47
N LYS A 21 3.91 17.32 4.31
CA LYS A 21 4.20 17.30 5.76
C LYS A 21 3.55 16.13 6.52
N TYR A 22 2.62 15.42 5.89
CA TYR A 22 1.88 14.33 6.51
C TYR A 22 2.67 13.01 6.53
N GLY A 23 3.46 12.74 5.49
CA GLY A 23 4.07 11.43 5.25
C GLY A 23 3.04 10.31 5.08
N SER A 24 3.50 9.11 4.73
CA SER A 24 2.70 7.88 4.80
C SER A 24 3.36 6.88 5.71
N TYR A 25 2.56 6.08 6.40
CA TYR A 25 3.00 5.05 7.32
C TYR A 25 1.96 3.93 7.38
N CYS A 26 2.35 2.80 7.95
CA CYS A 26 1.46 1.66 8.13
C CYS A 26 0.53 1.82 9.33
N LYS A 27 -0.78 1.82 9.08
CA LYS A 27 -1.81 1.75 10.13
C LYS A 27 -1.96 0.31 10.59
N TYR A 28 -1.06 -0.13 11.47
CA TYR A 28 -1.08 -1.49 12.05
C TYR A 28 -2.33 -1.79 12.90
N TRP A 29 -3.04 -0.74 13.34
CA TRP A 29 -4.30 -0.85 14.08
C TRP A 29 -5.53 -1.11 13.19
N GLU A 30 -5.38 -1.00 11.87
CA GLU A 30 -6.39 -1.45 10.89
C GLU A 30 -6.11 -2.90 10.49
N ALA A 31 -7.16 -3.68 10.26
CA ALA A 31 -7.06 -5.07 9.79
C ALA A 31 -7.90 -5.23 8.51
N PRO A 32 -7.27 -5.27 7.31
CA PRO A 32 -5.82 -5.33 7.06
C PRO A 32 -5.11 -4.00 7.32
N SER A 33 -3.82 -4.05 7.67
CA SER A 33 -3.02 -2.85 7.89
C SER A 33 -2.85 -2.10 6.58
N VAL A 34 -3.23 -0.82 6.56
CA VAL A 34 -3.24 0.02 5.35
C VAL A 34 -2.30 1.22 5.47
N CYS A 35 -1.79 1.69 4.35
CA CYS A 35 -1.00 2.90 4.24
C CYS A 35 -1.88 4.13 4.48
N PHE A 36 -1.42 5.02 5.36
CA PHE A 36 -2.10 6.29 5.59
C PHE A 36 -1.97 7.20 4.36
N GLY A 37 -3.12 7.63 3.81
CA GLY A 37 -3.20 8.59 2.71
C GLY A 37 -2.80 8.07 1.33
N LEU A 38 -2.18 6.88 1.21
CA LEU A 38 -1.84 6.28 -0.09
C LEU A 38 -3.01 5.48 -0.65
N ILE A 39 -3.46 5.89 -1.83
CA ILE A 39 -4.57 5.28 -2.55
C ILE A 39 -4.08 4.78 -3.90
N LYS A 40 -4.46 3.55 -4.25
CA LYS A 40 -4.26 2.96 -5.57
C LYS A 40 -5.40 3.36 -6.48
N ARG A 41 -5.10 4.14 -7.52
CA ARG A 41 -6.04 4.47 -8.58
C ARG A 41 -6.28 3.26 -9.50
N ASN A 42 -7.39 3.29 -10.23
CA ASN A 42 -7.75 2.24 -11.19
C ASN A 42 -6.71 2.07 -12.31
N ASP A 43 -6.02 3.15 -12.70
CA ASP A 43 -4.90 3.14 -13.64
C ASP A 43 -3.62 2.49 -13.07
N GLY A 44 -3.64 2.01 -11.82
CA GLY A 44 -2.49 1.40 -11.15
C GLY A 44 -1.51 2.40 -10.52
N SER A 45 -1.72 3.69 -10.73
CA SER A 45 -0.92 4.76 -10.11
C SER A 45 -1.27 4.91 -8.63
N ILE A 46 -0.26 5.20 -7.81
CA ILE A 46 -0.48 5.57 -6.40
C ILE A 46 -0.64 7.08 -6.33
N GLY A 47 -1.61 7.55 -5.57
CA GLY A 47 -1.68 8.96 -5.19
C GLY A 47 -1.92 9.13 -3.71
N PHE A 48 -1.86 10.39 -3.29
CA PHE A 48 -1.90 10.79 -1.90
C PHE A 48 -3.15 11.64 -1.66
N GLU A 49 -4.20 11.03 -1.10
CA GLU A 49 -5.50 11.67 -0.82
C GLU A 49 -5.36 13.01 -0.08
N PRO A 50 -4.49 13.16 0.94
CA PRO A 50 -4.37 14.41 1.68
C PRO A 50 -3.88 15.61 0.84
N THR A 51 -3.17 15.36 -0.26
CA THR A 51 -2.76 16.42 -1.20
C THR A 51 -3.60 16.47 -2.47
N ASP A 52 -4.20 15.34 -2.83
CA ASP A 52 -4.99 15.21 -4.04
C ASP A 52 -6.33 14.58 -3.66
N PRO A 53 -7.36 15.39 -3.38
CA PRO A 53 -8.69 14.89 -3.02
C PRO A 53 -9.36 14.12 -4.18
N ASN A 54 -8.84 14.24 -5.40
CA ASN A 54 -9.25 13.45 -6.56
C ASN A 54 -8.59 12.07 -6.60
N CYS A 55 -7.71 11.76 -5.65
CA CYS A 55 -7.07 10.46 -5.53
C CYS A 55 -8.01 9.45 -4.87
N VAL A 56 -9.09 9.11 -5.56
CA VAL A 56 -10.08 8.12 -5.16
C VAL A 56 -9.74 6.76 -5.75
N GLY A 57 -9.87 5.72 -4.94
CA GLY A 57 -9.49 4.36 -5.30
C GLY A 57 -9.40 3.47 -4.06
N GLU A 58 -8.56 2.45 -4.13
CA GLU A 58 -8.43 1.46 -3.06
C GLU A 58 -7.26 1.81 -2.12
N THR A 59 -7.49 1.71 -0.81
CA THR A 59 -6.42 1.93 0.19
C THR A 59 -5.32 0.89 0.04
N LEU A 60 -4.06 1.33 0.03
CA LEU A 60 -2.94 0.43 -0.14
C LEU A 60 -2.70 -0.39 1.14
N ALA A 61 -2.74 -1.72 1.06
CA ALA A 61 -2.40 -2.55 2.22
C ALA A 61 -0.88 -2.62 2.42
N CYS A 62 -0.42 -2.43 3.65
CA CYS A 62 0.98 -2.59 4.05
C CYS A 62 1.54 -3.97 3.72
N GLY A 63 0.77 -5.02 4.03
CA GLY A 63 1.14 -6.40 3.72
C GLY A 63 0.96 -6.78 2.25
N GLY A 64 0.26 -5.94 1.49
CA GLY A 64 -0.03 -6.10 0.06
C GLY A 64 0.99 -5.43 -0.86
N ILE A 65 1.96 -4.68 -0.32
CA ILE A 65 3.19 -4.27 -1.05
C ILE A 65 4.10 -5.49 -1.20
N GLN A 66 3.54 -6.58 -1.70
CA GLN A 66 4.33 -7.60 -2.34
C GLN A 66 4.78 -6.90 -3.63
N ALA A 67 6.09 -6.65 -3.74
CA ALA A 67 6.73 -6.42 -5.02
C ALA A 67 6.05 -7.31 -6.06
N THR A 68 5.76 -6.76 -7.24
CA THR A 68 5.01 -7.33 -8.36
C THR A 68 5.58 -8.65 -8.92
N ASN A 69 6.36 -9.39 -8.13
CA ASN A 69 6.98 -10.66 -8.41
C ASN A 69 6.74 -11.74 -7.34
N LYS A 70 5.94 -11.55 -6.29
CA LYS A 70 5.47 -12.72 -5.52
C LYS A 70 4.11 -13.15 -6.10
N PRO A 71 4.04 -14.23 -6.90
CA PRO A 71 2.75 -14.82 -7.20
C PRO A 71 2.11 -15.10 -5.85
N THR A 72 0.93 -14.50 -5.68
CA THR A 72 -0.18 -15.01 -4.91
C THR A 72 0.06 -16.48 -4.54
N SER A 73 0.67 -16.69 -3.37
CA SER A 73 0.48 -17.94 -2.67
C SER A 73 -0.91 -17.79 -2.05
N THR A 74 -1.94 -17.84 -2.91
CA THR A 74 -3.19 -18.46 -2.49
C THR A 74 -2.71 -19.84 -2.09
N THR A 75 -2.59 -20.08 -0.79
CA THR A 75 -2.60 -21.43 -0.29
C THR A 75 -4.01 -21.91 -0.55
N ASN A 76 -4.22 -22.37 -1.79
CA ASN A 76 -5.30 -23.27 -2.12
C ASN A 76 -5.01 -24.46 -1.20
N ARG A 77 -5.68 -24.54 -0.06
CA ARG A 77 -5.82 -25.81 0.63
C ARG A 77 -6.77 -26.66 -0.20
N ALA A 78 -6.35 -27.00 -1.41
CA ALA A 78 -6.91 -28.08 -2.18
C ALA A 78 -6.18 -29.35 -1.72
N THR A 79 -6.58 -29.87 -0.56
CA THR A 79 -6.29 -31.26 -0.23
C THR A 79 -7.36 -32.10 -0.91
N THR A 80 -7.20 -32.30 -2.23
CA THR A 80 -7.86 -33.37 -2.96
C THR A 80 -6.96 -34.61 -2.90
N ALA A 81 -7.60 -35.74 -2.64
CA ALA A 81 -7.05 -37.04 -2.24
C ALA A 81 -6.08 -37.72 -3.22
N ASN A 82 -5.23 -38.58 -2.67
CA ASN A 82 -5.10 -39.98 -3.10
C ASN A 82 -4.82 -40.86 -1.86
#